data_AF-A0A4P5TQS3-F1
#
_entry.id   AF-A0A4P5TQS3-F1
#
_cell.length_a   1.000
_cell.length_b   1.000
_cell.length_c   1.000
_cell.angle_alpha   90.00
_cell.angle_beta   90.00
_cell.angle_gamma   90.00
#
_symmetry.space_group_name_H-M   'P 1'
#
loop_
_entity.id
_entity.type
_entity.pdbx_description
1 polymer ?
#
loop_
_entity_poly.entity_id
_entity_poly.type
_entity_poly.pdbx_seq_one_letter_code
_entity_poly.pdbx_strand_id
1 'polypeptide(L)'
;MLLAFSINSFSQATVTDYDGNVYDTIHISSQVWLKQNLKSTHYSDGTPIPYDCYYGNNDSLKDIYGMMMLWDAAMNNAHNETAQGACPINWHVPSDYDWGILINYLGGTSVAGYKLKESGTLHWTNPNTGTDSSGFTALPAGDVYSCNWSELIGGYAQFWTSSEIDASNAQNWCMNNMSNEVFRHYNFDKTNGFSVRCIQDYPAQGINNISATNVVSFFPSPATNILTISATSTRLLDIFNVLGEEMSLVNEVQKNINERQIDVSDFPDGIYFIRLSNTQSAVKNLQFGKFIILH
;
A
#
# COMPACT_ATOMS: atom_id res chain seq x y z
N MET A 1 34.79 -8.45 -20.22
CA MET A 1 34.47 -8.85 -18.84
C MET A 1 32.96 -8.95 -18.75
N LEU A 2 32.39 -10.15 -18.90
CA LEU A 2 30.95 -10.37 -18.73
C LEU A 2 30.64 -10.34 -17.25
N LEU A 3 29.79 -9.42 -16.81
CA LEU A 3 29.18 -9.45 -15.48
C LEU A 3 28.00 -10.41 -15.54
N ALA A 4 28.17 -11.59 -14.95
CA ALA A 4 27.06 -12.49 -14.65
C ALA A 4 26.28 -11.91 -13.47
N PHE A 5 25.01 -11.59 -13.68
CA PHE A 5 24.09 -11.31 -12.58
C PHE A 5 23.58 -12.65 -12.05
N SER A 6 23.98 -13.00 -10.83
CA SER A 6 23.33 -14.07 -10.07
C SER A 6 21.94 -13.59 -9.70
N ILE A 7 20.91 -14.23 -10.24
CA ILE A 7 19.56 -14.15 -9.70
C ILE A 7 19.59 -14.77 -8.29
N ASN A 8 19.70 -13.94 -7.26
CA ASN A 8 19.39 -14.37 -5.91
C ASN A 8 17.92 -14.83 -5.92
N SER A 9 17.69 -16.11 -5.65
CA SER A 9 16.36 -16.61 -5.32
C SER A 9 15.84 -15.77 -4.16
N PHE A 10 14.82 -14.95 -4.40
CA PHE A 10 14.12 -14.24 -3.33
C PHE A 10 13.57 -15.33 -2.41
N SER A 11 14.09 -15.45 -1.19
CA SER A 11 13.40 -16.23 -0.18
C SER A 11 12.02 -15.62 -0.02
N GLN A 12 10.97 -16.43 -0.10
CA GLN A 12 9.61 -15.98 0.16
C GLN A 12 9.58 -15.26 1.51
N ALA A 13 9.32 -13.96 1.49
CA ALA A 13 9.31 -13.18 2.71
C ALA A 13 8.04 -13.55 3.49
N THR A 14 8.19 -13.75 4.79
CA THR A 14 7.09 -14.06 5.69
C THR A 14 7.02 -12.99 6.77
N VAL A 15 5.83 -12.77 7.32
CA VAL A 15 5.61 -11.97 8.53
C VAL A 15 4.90 -12.82 9.57
N THR A 16 5.21 -12.56 10.84
CA THR A 16 4.60 -13.27 11.97
C THR A 16 3.83 -12.26 12.82
N ASP A 17 2.59 -12.59 13.17
CA ASP A 17 1.80 -11.78 14.11
C ASP A 17 2.15 -12.10 15.58
N TYR A 18 1.43 -11.48 16.52
CA TYR A 18 1.64 -11.69 17.95
C TYR A 18 1.43 -13.16 18.37
N ASP A 19 0.49 -13.85 17.74
CA ASP A 19 0.09 -15.22 18.07
C ASP A 19 1.01 -16.28 17.48
N GLY A 20 2.04 -15.88 16.74
CA GLY A 20 2.96 -16.79 16.07
C GLY A 20 2.41 -17.33 14.74
N ASN A 21 1.31 -16.78 14.22
CA ASN A 21 0.85 -17.15 12.89
C ASN A 21 1.82 -16.58 11.85
N VAL A 22 2.30 -17.44 10.95
CA VAL A 22 3.23 -17.06 9.88
C VAL A 22 2.45 -16.90 8.58
N TYR A 23 2.57 -15.72 7.97
CA TYR A 23 1.93 -15.35 6.72
C TYR A 23 2.99 -15.17 5.65
N ASP A 24 2.72 -15.71 4.47
CA ASP A 24 3.52 -15.40 3.28
C ASP A 24 3.16 -14.01 2.77
N THR A 25 4.11 -13.38 2.08
CA THR A 25 3.87 -12.11 1.41
C THR A 25 3.97 -12.23 -0.11
N ILE A 26 3.28 -11.33 -0.80
CA ILE A 26 3.31 -11.24 -2.26
C ILE A 26 3.53 -9.79 -2.69
N HIS A 27 4.49 -9.59 -3.61
CA HIS A 27 4.69 -8.32 -4.27
C HIS A 27 3.77 -8.22 -5.49
N ILE A 28 2.92 -7.21 -5.52
CA ILE A 28 2.07 -6.89 -6.68
C ILE A 28 2.31 -5.42 -7.01
N SER A 29 2.95 -5.15 -8.15
CA SER A 29 3.41 -3.81 -8.52
C SER A 29 4.30 -3.20 -7.42
N SER A 30 3.96 -2.00 -6.96
CA SER A 30 4.60 -1.26 -5.88
C SER A 30 3.99 -1.53 -4.50
N GLN A 31 3.27 -2.65 -4.31
CA GLN A 31 2.65 -3.02 -3.03
C GLN A 31 3.07 -4.41 -2.56
N VAL A 32 3.22 -4.60 -1.25
CA VAL A 32 3.46 -5.91 -0.62
C VAL A 32 2.24 -6.25 0.23
N TRP A 33 1.58 -7.34 -0.10
CA TRP A 33 0.37 -7.81 0.56
C TRP A 33 0.63 -9.10 1.32
N LEU A 34 -0.14 -9.35 2.38
CA LEU A 34 -0.27 -10.70 2.89
C LEU A 34 -0.90 -11.58 1.82
N LYS A 35 -0.42 -12.81 1.70
CA LYS A 35 -1.01 -13.82 0.81
C LYS A 35 -2.18 -14.56 1.46
N GLN A 36 -2.26 -14.59 2.78
CA GLN A 36 -3.38 -15.15 3.54
C GLN A 36 -4.15 -14.04 4.28
N ASN A 37 -5.43 -14.27 4.56
CA ASN A 37 -6.19 -13.40 5.45
C ASN A 37 -5.59 -13.45 6.86
N LEU A 38 -5.60 -12.31 7.55
CA LEU A 38 -5.15 -12.23 8.94
C LEU A 38 -6.00 -13.17 9.81
N LYS A 39 -5.35 -13.93 10.70
CA LYS A 39 -6.01 -14.84 11.65
C LYS A 39 -5.64 -14.60 13.12
N SER A 40 -5.00 -13.46 13.39
CA SER A 40 -4.60 -13.02 14.74
C SER A 40 -5.81 -12.88 15.66
N THR A 41 -5.69 -13.41 16.87
CA THR A 41 -6.58 -13.25 18.04
C THR A 41 -6.10 -12.17 19.00
N HIS A 42 -4.87 -11.67 18.82
CA HIS A 42 -4.33 -10.53 19.58
C HIS A 42 -3.84 -9.42 18.64
N TYR A 43 -3.93 -8.19 19.12
CA TYR A 43 -3.23 -7.06 18.52
C TYR A 43 -1.71 -7.19 18.72
N SER A 44 -0.91 -6.37 18.04
CA SER A 44 0.56 -6.46 18.12
C SER A 44 1.14 -6.20 19.52
N ASP A 45 0.39 -5.54 20.40
CA ASP A 45 0.76 -5.28 21.79
C ASP A 45 0.37 -6.42 22.75
N GLY A 46 -0.28 -7.47 22.23
CA GLY A 46 -0.77 -8.61 23.00
C GLY A 46 -2.14 -8.42 23.63
N THR A 47 -2.82 -7.30 23.35
CA THR A 47 -4.21 -7.11 23.77
C THR A 47 -5.10 -8.06 22.95
N PRO A 48 -6.00 -8.85 23.59
CA PRO A 48 -6.93 -9.69 22.85
C PRO A 48 -7.84 -8.85 21.94
N ILE A 49 -8.04 -9.30 20.71
CA ILE A 49 -8.98 -8.66 19.77
C ILE A 49 -10.39 -8.97 20.28
N PRO A 50 -11.19 -7.95 20.63
CA PRO A 50 -12.54 -8.17 21.11
C PRO A 50 -13.44 -8.60 19.95
N TYR A 51 -14.35 -9.53 20.25
CA TYR A 51 -15.36 -10.04 19.31
C TYR A 51 -14.76 -10.86 18.15
N ASP A 52 -14.23 -12.01 18.54
CA ASP A 52 -13.93 -13.19 17.71
C ASP A 52 -15.20 -13.71 17.02
N CYS A 53 -15.67 -13.00 16.00
CA CYS A 53 -16.89 -13.33 15.27
C CYS A 53 -16.62 -14.33 14.12
N TYR A 54 -15.62 -15.20 14.30
CA TYR A 54 -15.21 -16.17 13.28
C TYR A 54 -16.17 -17.36 13.29
N TYR A 55 -16.94 -17.54 12.20
CA TYR A 55 -17.58 -18.81 11.85
C TYR A 55 -18.36 -19.54 12.97
N GLY A 56 -18.93 -18.83 13.94
CA GLY A 56 -19.56 -19.45 15.12
C GLY A 56 -18.59 -20.23 16.01
N ASN A 57 -17.35 -19.74 16.17
CA ASN A 57 -16.21 -20.40 16.84
C ASN A 57 -15.69 -21.66 16.13
N ASN A 58 -15.69 -21.67 14.79
CA ASN A 58 -15.15 -22.78 14.01
C ASN A 58 -13.68 -22.52 13.60
N ASP A 59 -12.74 -23.05 14.38
CA ASP A 59 -11.30 -22.91 14.12
C ASP A 59 -10.86 -23.47 12.77
N SER A 60 -11.54 -24.52 12.28
CA SER A 60 -11.17 -25.14 10.99
C SER A 60 -11.40 -24.18 9.82
N LEU A 61 -12.47 -23.37 9.90
CA LEU A 61 -12.76 -22.35 8.91
C LEU A 61 -11.84 -21.14 9.07
N LYS A 62 -11.51 -20.75 10.30
CA LYS A 62 -10.51 -19.70 10.57
C LYS A 62 -9.14 -20.05 9.98
N ASP A 63 -8.72 -21.31 10.05
CA ASP A 63 -7.43 -21.72 9.47
C ASP A 63 -7.39 -21.65 7.94
N ILE A 64 -8.51 -21.84 7.27
CA ILE A 64 -8.63 -21.75 5.81
C ILE A 64 -8.79 -20.29 5.37
N TYR A 65 -9.73 -19.58 5.99
CA TYR A 65 -10.23 -18.31 5.50
C TYR A 65 -9.73 -17.10 6.29
N GLY A 66 -9.00 -17.30 7.38
CA GLY A 66 -8.61 -16.25 8.32
C GLY A 66 -9.74 -15.83 9.26
N MET A 67 -9.45 -14.86 10.13
CA MET A 67 -10.41 -14.28 11.05
C MET A 67 -11.36 -13.32 10.33
N MET A 68 -12.64 -13.37 10.68
CA MET A 68 -13.60 -12.34 10.29
C MET A 68 -13.73 -11.34 11.43
N MET A 69 -13.47 -10.08 11.11
CA MET A 69 -13.39 -9.01 12.10
C MET A 69 -14.45 -7.97 11.81
N LEU A 70 -15.11 -7.50 12.85
CA LEU A 70 -15.86 -6.24 12.83
C LEU A 70 -14.90 -5.09 12.51
N TRP A 71 -15.40 -4.00 11.93
CA TRP A 71 -14.51 -2.93 11.48
C TRP A 71 -13.74 -2.29 12.64
N ASP A 72 -14.39 -1.99 13.76
CA ASP A 72 -13.72 -1.40 14.93
C ASP A 72 -12.65 -2.35 15.51
N ALA A 73 -12.87 -3.67 15.44
CA ALA A 73 -11.87 -4.66 15.84
C ALA A 73 -10.71 -4.73 14.85
N ALA A 74 -10.99 -4.76 13.53
CA ALA A 74 -9.97 -4.72 12.50
C ALA A 74 -9.08 -3.47 12.62
N MET A 75 -9.68 -2.34 12.99
CA MET A 75 -9.00 -1.05 13.13
C MET A 75 -8.41 -0.79 14.51
N ASN A 76 -8.60 -1.68 15.49
CA ASN A 76 -8.26 -1.41 16.90
C ASN A 76 -8.86 -0.08 17.40
N ASN A 77 -10.11 0.20 17.05
CA ASN A 77 -10.86 1.43 17.30
C ASN A 77 -10.20 2.71 16.73
N ALA A 78 -9.24 2.58 15.81
CA ALA A 78 -8.68 3.71 15.09
C ALA A 78 -9.63 4.18 13.97
N HIS A 79 -9.71 5.50 13.80
CA HIS A 79 -10.55 6.15 12.78
C HIS A 79 -9.74 6.83 11.68
N ASN A 80 -8.41 6.75 11.75
CA ASN A 80 -7.54 7.23 10.68
C ASN A 80 -7.31 6.14 9.63
N GLU A 81 -7.26 6.52 8.36
CA GLU A 81 -6.82 5.63 7.31
C GLU A 81 -5.39 5.13 7.56
N THR A 82 -5.09 3.96 6.99
CA THR A 82 -3.80 3.27 7.10
C THR A 82 -3.32 3.03 8.53
N ALA A 83 -4.24 2.98 9.50
CA ALA A 83 -3.92 2.53 10.84
C ALA A 83 -3.43 1.08 10.83
N GLN A 84 -2.47 0.77 11.70
CA GLN A 84 -1.97 -0.59 11.88
C GLN A 84 -3.12 -1.57 12.17
N GLY A 85 -4.04 -1.18 13.06
CA GLY A 85 -5.18 -1.99 13.46
C GLY A 85 -4.73 -3.36 13.98
N ALA A 86 -5.39 -4.41 13.50
CA ALA A 86 -5.07 -5.81 13.81
C ALA A 86 -3.81 -6.34 13.09
N CYS A 87 -3.26 -5.58 12.15
CA CYS A 87 -2.13 -6.04 11.35
C CYS A 87 -0.82 -6.13 12.18
N PRO A 88 0.14 -6.96 11.73
CA PRO A 88 1.47 -7.02 12.35
C PRO A 88 2.18 -5.67 12.36
N ILE A 89 3.22 -5.52 13.19
CA ILE A 89 4.04 -4.31 13.23
C ILE A 89 4.67 -4.05 11.84
N ASN A 90 4.64 -2.80 11.37
CA ASN A 90 5.03 -2.36 10.02
C ASN A 90 4.09 -2.85 8.91
N TRP A 91 2.83 -3.14 9.24
CA TRP A 91 1.76 -3.45 8.31
C TRP A 91 0.50 -2.71 8.75
N HIS A 92 -0.37 -2.36 7.81
CA HIS A 92 -1.63 -1.69 8.12
C HIS A 92 -2.84 -2.34 7.44
N VAL A 93 -4.02 -1.99 7.96
CA VAL A 93 -5.29 -2.29 7.29
C VAL A 93 -5.37 -1.41 6.05
N PRO A 94 -5.46 -1.96 4.84
CA PRO A 94 -5.36 -1.20 3.59
C PRO A 94 -6.47 -0.15 3.49
N SER A 95 -6.13 1.04 3.00
CA SER A 95 -7.13 2.04 2.65
C SER A 95 -7.83 1.69 1.33
N ASP A 96 -8.91 2.41 1.03
CA ASP A 96 -9.51 2.35 -0.28
C ASP A 96 -8.54 2.76 -1.42
N TYR A 97 -7.62 3.68 -1.13
CA TYR A 97 -6.59 4.10 -2.06
C TYR A 97 -5.59 2.97 -2.35
N ASP A 98 -5.18 2.21 -1.34
CA ASP A 98 -4.28 1.06 -1.50
C ASP A 98 -4.91 -0.01 -2.40
N TRP A 99 -6.18 -0.34 -2.16
CA TRP A 99 -6.93 -1.22 -3.06
C TRP A 99 -7.06 -0.66 -4.47
N GLY A 100 -7.27 0.65 -4.61
CA GLY A 100 -7.31 1.33 -5.90
C GLY A 100 -6.02 1.14 -6.72
N ILE A 101 -4.85 1.23 -6.10
CA ILE A 101 -3.55 0.96 -6.76
C ILE A 101 -3.51 -0.49 -7.28
N LEU A 102 -3.81 -1.46 -6.42
CA LEU A 102 -3.82 -2.87 -6.76
C LEU A 102 -4.75 -3.15 -7.96
N ILE A 103 -5.99 -2.67 -7.87
CA ILE A 103 -7.03 -2.93 -8.87
C ILE A 103 -6.70 -2.27 -10.20
N ASN A 104 -6.21 -1.03 -10.19
CA ASN A 104 -5.80 -0.33 -11.42
C ASN A 104 -4.63 -1.04 -12.11
N TYR A 105 -3.62 -1.48 -11.34
CA TYR A 105 -2.51 -2.26 -11.87
C TYR A 105 -2.99 -3.56 -12.55
N LEU A 106 -4.02 -4.19 -11.99
CA LEU A 106 -4.60 -5.43 -12.53
C LEU A 106 -5.53 -5.22 -13.73
N GLY A 107 -5.72 -3.98 -14.19
CA GLY A 107 -6.51 -3.65 -15.37
C GLY A 107 -7.90 -3.08 -15.07
N GLY A 108 -8.13 -2.62 -13.85
CA GLY A 108 -9.37 -1.98 -13.43
C GLY A 108 -10.42 -2.94 -12.88
N THR A 109 -11.52 -2.37 -12.42
CA THR A 109 -12.55 -3.09 -11.66
C THR A 109 -13.21 -4.22 -12.44
N SER A 110 -13.30 -4.11 -13.77
CA SER A 110 -13.94 -5.12 -14.62
C SER A 110 -13.14 -6.43 -14.79
N VAL A 111 -11.84 -6.41 -14.47
CA VAL A 111 -10.92 -7.54 -14.72
C VAL A 111 -10.17 -7.96 -13.47
N ALA A 112 -9.97 -7.08 -12.48
CA ALA A 112 -9.12 -7.39 -11.33
C ALA A 112 -9.60 -8.63 -10.55
N GLY A 113 -10.90 -8.85 -10.40
CA GLY A 113 -11.44 -10.01 -9.69
C GLY A 113 -11.04 -11.35 -10.33
N TYR A 114 -10.97 -11.42 -11.66
CA TYR A 114 -10.47 -12.58 -12.39
C TYR A 114 -9.00 -12.91 -12.05
N LYS A 115 -8.18 -11.90 -11.77
CA LYS A 115 -6.76 -12.07 -11.46
C LYS A 115 -6.47 -12.29 -9.98
N LEU A 116 -7.32 -11.77 -9.09
CA LEU A 116 -7.16 -11.82 -7.63
C LEU A 116 -7.69 -13.11 -7.00
N LYS A 117 -8.80 -13.66 -7.50
CA LYS A 117 -9.46 -14.82 -6.90
C LYS A 117 -8.63 -16.09 -7.06
N GLU A 118 -8.63 -16.92 -6.01
CA GLU A 118 -8.17 -18.31 -6.08
C GLU A 118 -8.73 -19.00 -7.34
N SER A 119 -7.87 -19.72 -8.04
CA SER A 119 -8.26 -20.44 -9.24
C SER A 119 -9.06 -21.71 -8.93
N GLY A 120 -10.06 -22.01 -9.76
CA GLY A 120 -10.87 -23.21 -9.62
C GLY A 120 -11.98 -23.09 -8.57
N THR A 121 -12.48 -24.24 -8.11
CA THR A 121 -13.66 -24.29 -7.23
C THR A 121 -13.40 -25.11 -5.97
N LEU A 122 -12.17 -25.07 -5.45
CA LEU A 122 -11.85 -25.73 -4.18
C LEU A 122 -12.60 -25.05 -3.03
N HIS A 123 -12.46 -23.72 -2.93
CA HIS A 123 -13.21 -22.93 -1.96
C HIS A 123 -14.33 -22.12 -2.58
N TRP A 124 -14.15 -21.64 -3.82
CA TRP A 124 -15.18 -20.92 -4.54
C TRP A 124 -16.27 -21.84 -5.08
N THR A 125 -17.53 -21.44 -4.90
CA THR A 125 -18.66 -22.10 -5.53
C THR A 125 -18.59 -21.90 -7.05
N ASN A 126 -19.01 -22.91 -7.83
CA ASN A 126 -19.15 -22.79 -9.29
C ASN A 126 -19.98 -21.53 -9.64
N PRO A 127 -19.62 -20.73 -10.67
CA PRO A 127 -18.71 -21.05 -11.78
C PRO A 127 -17.27 -20.53 -11.67
N ASN A 128 -16.87 -19.94 -10.54
CA ASN A 128 -15.63 -19.16 -10.37
C ASN A 128 -14.56 -19.33 -11.46
N THR A 129 -14.42 -18.29 -12.29
CA THR A 129 -13.45 -18.23 -13.38
C THR A 129 -12.13 -17.59 -12.99
N GLY A 130 -11.88 -17.33 -11.70
CA GLY A 130 -10.62 -16.76 -11.21
C GLY A 130 -9.38 -17.57 -11.63
N THR A 131 -8.25 -16.89 -11.78
CA THR A 131 -6.97 -17.50 -12.20
C THR A 131 -5.86 -17.35 -11.18
N ASP A 132 -6.03 -16.49 -10.19
CA ASP A 132 -4.98 -16.08 -9.25
C ASP A 132 -3.66 -15.66 -9.95
N SER A 133 -3.74 -15.07 -11.14
CA SER A 133 -2.56 -14.66 -11.90
C SER A 133 -1.78 -13.53 -11.23
N SER A 134 -2.35 -12.86 -10.21
CA SER A 134 -1.61 -11.91 -9.35
C SER A 134 -0.91 -12.56 -8.16
N GLY A 135 -1.24 -13.81 -7.81
CA GLY A 135 -0.74 -14.50 -6.62
C GLY A 135 -1.32 -13.99 -5.29
N PHE A 136 -2.41 -13.23 -5.34
CA PHE A 136 -3.09 -12.65 -4.17
C PHE A 136 -3.94 -13.69 -3.44
N THR A 137 -4.47 -14.67 -4.17
CA THR A 137 -5.24 -15.81 -3.68
C THR A 137 -6.43 -15.39 -2.80
N ALA A 138 -7.34 -14.57 -3.34
CA ALA A 138 -8.54 -14.19 -2.60
C ALA A 138 -9.46 -15.40 -2.39
N LEU A 139 -9.81 -15.65 -1.13
CA LEU A 139 -10.67 -16.76 -0.71
C LEU A 139 -12.08 -16.26 -0.33
N PRO A 140 -13.13 -17.04 -0.63
CA PRO A 140 -14.51 -16.65 -0.42
C PRO A 140 -14.99 -16.93 1.01
N ALA A 141 -14.50 -16.12 1.95
CA ALA A 141 -14.82 -16.21 3.38
C ALA A 141 -16.28 -15.87 3.71
N GLY A 142 -17.03 -15.28 2.78
CA GLY A 142 -18.37 -14.74 3.03
C GLY A 142 -18.32 -13.47 3.89
N ASP A 143 -19.33 -13.34 4.74
CA ASP A 143 -19.49 -12.27 5.73
C ASP A 143 -20.15 -12.82 7.01
N VAL A 144 -20.14 -12.01 8.06
CA VAL A 144 -20.99 -12.24 9.24
C VAL A 144 -21.70 -10.94 9.59
N TYR A 145 -22.92 -11.01 10.11
CA TYR A 145 -23.63 -9.82 10.56
C TYR A 145 -23.85 -9.89 12.07
N SER A 146 -23.30 -8.92 12.82
CA SER A 146 -23.37 -8.90 14.28
C SER A 146 -22.95 -10.25 14.91
N CYS A 147 -21.91 -10.86 14.33
CA CYS A 147 -21.36 -12.16 14.75
C CYS A 147 -22.31 -13.36 14.60
N ASN A 148 -23.43 -13.17 13.92
CA ASN A 148 -24.24 -14.26 13.42
C ASN A 148 -23.68 -14.71 12.08
N TRP A 149 -23.25 -15.96 12.05
CA TRP A 149 -22.67 -16.61 10.89
C TRP A 149 -23.62 -16.54 9.68
N SER A 150 -23.13 -16.07 8.52
CA SER A 150 -23.88 -16.08 7.27
C SER A 150 -23.38 -17.20 6.36
N GLU A 151 -24.27 -17.92 5.67
CA GLU A 151 -23.93 -19.07 4.82
C GLU A 151 -23.26 -18.67 3.47
N LEU A 152 -22.60 -17.51 3.40
CA LEU A 152 -22.07 -16.95 2.16
C LEU A 152 -20.64 -17.42 1.80
N ILE A 153 -20.08 -18.37 2.56
CA ILE A 153 -18.82 -19.05 2.18
C ILE A 153 -18.95 -19.62 0.78
N GLY A 154 -17.88 -19.46 0.00
CA GLY A 154 -17.82 -19.91 -1.39
C GLY A 154 -18.45 -18.94 -2.38
N GLY A 155 -19.33 -18.05 -1.94
CA GLY A 155 -20.01 -17.06 -2.78
C GLY A 155 -19.27 -15.73 -2.88
N TYR A 156 -18.75 -15.23 -1.75
CA TYR A 156 -18.20 -13.88 -1.65
C TYR A 156 -16.86 -13.84 -0.92
N ALA A 157 -15.95 -12.99 -1.39
CA ALA A 157 -14.76 -12.58 -0.66
C ALA A 157 -14.88 -11.09 -0.35
N GLN A 158 -15.01 -10.74 0.92
CA GLN A 158 -15.18 -9.37 1.40
C GLN A 158 -14.00 -8.95 2.27
N PHE A 159 -13.48 -7.75 2.02
CA PHE A 159 -12.31 -7.21 2.71
C PHE A 159 -12.60 -5.83 3.26
N TRP A 160 -12.38 -5.63 4.56
CA TRP A 160 -12.41 -4.29 5.13
C TRP A 160 -11.31 -3.41 4.55
N THR A 161 -11.63 -2.12 4.38
CA THR A 161 -10.62 -1.08 4.24
C THR A 161 -10.58 -0.22 5.50
N SER A 162 -9.50 0.53 5.71
CA SER A 162 -9.42 1.54 6.76
C SER A 162 -10.24 2.80 6.46
N SER A 163 -10.86 2.90 5.29
CA SER A 163 -11.57 4.09 4.83
C SER A 163 -12.96 4.17 5.44
N GLU A 164 -13.06 4.91 6.53
CA GLU A 164 -14.31 5.24 7.21
C GLU A 164 -15.17 6.20 6.38
N ILE A 165 -16.49 6.03 6.43
CA ILE A 165 -17.45 6.98 5.83
C ILE A 165 -18.09 7.83 6.93
N ASP A 166 -18.57 7.18 7.98
CA ASP A 166 -19.20 7.81 9.13
C ASP A 166 -19.10 6.89 10.36
N ALA A 167 -19.73 7.31 11.46
CA ALA A 167 -19.70 6.57 12.72
C ALA A 167 -20.19 5.11 12.61
N SER A 168 -21.13 4.83 11.71
CA SER A 168 -21.76 3.52 11.52
C SER A 168 -21.20 2.75 10.33
N ASN A 169 -20.58 3.42 9.35
CA ASN A 169 -20.26 2.82 8.06
C ASN A 169 -18.78 2.93 7.66
N ALA A 170 -18.28 1.89 7.02
CA ALA A 170 -16.96 1.85 6.40
C ALA A 170 -17.01 1.25 4.99
N GLN A 171 -15.96 1.49 4.19
CA GLN A 171 -15.84 0.94 2.85
C GLN A 171 -15.30 -0.49 2.88
N ASN A 172 -15.69 -1.28 1.89
CA ASN A 172 -15.13 -2.59 1.66
C ASN A 172 -14.86 -2.82 0.17
N TRP A 173 -14.04 -3.84 -0.10
CA TRP A 173 -13.91 -4.42 -1.43
C TRP A 173 -14.43 -5.85 -1.44
N CYS A 174 -15.15 -6.18 -2.50
CA CYS A 174 -15.89 -7.43 -2.63
C CYS A 174 -15.63 -8.08 -3.99
N MET A 175 -15.56 -9.42 -3.99
CA MET A 175 -15.57 -10.25 -5.18
C MET A 175 -16.61 -11.36 -4.99
N ASN A 176 -17.23 -11.80 -6.08
CA ASN A 176 -18.15 -12.95 -6.05
C ASN A 176 -17.78 -14.03 -7.07
N ASN A 177 -18.36 -15.21 -6.91
CA ASN A 177 -18.10 -16.36 -7.78
C ASN A 177 -18.67 -16.21 -9.20
N MET A 178 -19.68 -15.37 -9.39
CA MET A 178 -20.41 -15.21 -10.66
C MET A 178 -19.79 -14.19 -11.61
N SER A 179 -18.85 -13.36 -11.13
CA SER A 179 -18.28 -12.24 -11.87
C SER A 179 -16.75 -12.25 -11.83
N ASN A 180 -16.15 -11.59 -12.82
CA ASN A 180 -14.72 -11.29 -12.89
C ASN A 180 -14.37 -9.92 -12.31
N GLU A 181 -15.38 -9.18 -11.86
CA GLU A 181 -15.23 -7.82 -11.36
C GLU A 181 -14.85 -7.80 -9.87
N VAL A 182 -14.29 -6.68 -9.44
CA VAL A 182 -14.24 -6.25 -8.04
C VAL A 182 -15.26 -5.14 -7.82
N PHE A 183 -16.01 -5.25 -6.73
CA PHE A 183 -17.04 -4.30 -6.35
C PHE A 183 -16.59 -3.53 -5.12
N ARG A 184 -16.92 -2.24 -5.10
CA ARG A 184 -16.81 -1.42 -3.90
C ARG A 184 -18.19 -1.10 -3.40
N HIS A 185 -18.43 -1.31 -2.12
CA HIS A 185 -19.62 -0.82 -1.47
C HIS A 185 -19.24 0.33 -0.53
N TYR A 186 -20.00 1.41 -0.61
CA TYR A 186 -19.68 2.69 0.02
C TYR A 186 -20.42 2.94 1.34
N ASN A 187 -21.06 1.93 1.93
CA ASN A 187 -21.89 2.09 3.12
C ASN A 187 -22.18 0.77 3.84
N PHE A 188 -21.13 -0.02 4.10
CA PHE A 188 -21.32 -1.20 4.94
C PHE A 188 -21.27 -0.84 6.41
N ASP A 189 -22.29 -1.32 7.12
CA ASP A 189 -22.40 -1.23 8.56
C ASP A 189 -21.19 -1.94 9.20
N LYS A 190 -20.49 -1.23 10.09
CA LYS A 190 -19.31 -1.71 10.83
C LYS A 190 -19.61 -2.92 11.73
N THR A 191 -20.89 -3.23 11.95
CA THR A 191 -21.36 -4.46 12.61
C THR A 191 -21.27 -5.72 11.72
N ASN A 192 -20.91 -5.57 10.44
CA ASN A 192 -20.50 -6.71 9.62
C ASN A 192 -19.08 -7.17 9.98
N GLY A 193 -18.81 -8.46 9.81
CA GLY A 193 -17.46 -9.00 9.88
C GLY A 193 -16.97 -9.40 8.48
N PHE A 194 -15.82 -8.87 8.09
CA PHE A 194 -15.14 -9.20 6.84
C PHE A 194 -13.70 -9.63 7.10
N SER A 195 -13.05 -10.15 6.06
CA SER A 195 -11.63 -10.49 6.13
C SER A 195 -10.76 -9.22 6.21
N VAL A 196 -9.60 -9.34 6.84
CA VAL A 196 -8.55 -8.31 6.80
C VAL A 196 -7.36 -8.86 6.02
N ARG A 197 -6.90 -8.09 5.02
CA ARG A 197 -5.69 -8.41 4.24
C ARG A 197 -4.69 -7.28 4.38
N CYS A 198 -3.73 -7.45 5.28
CA CYS A 198 -2.77 -6.40 5.59
C CYS A 198 -1.86 -6.12 4.40
N ILE A 199 -1.49 -4.85 4.26
CA ILE A 199 -0.47 -4.38 3.34
C ILE A 199 0.72 -3.89 4.15
N GLN A 200 1.93 -4.14 3.67
CA GLN A 200 3.13 -3.74 4.36
C GLN A 200 3.22 -2.22 4.34
N ASP A 201 3.54 -1.63 5.48
CA ASP A 201 4.09 -0.29 5.48
C ASP A 201 5.35 -0.38 4.64
N TYR A 202 5.34 0.28 3.48
CA TYR A 202 6.61 0.74 3.01
C TYR A 202 7.16 1.55 4.17
N PRO A 203 8.38 1.27 4.68
CA PRO A 203 9.06 2.34 5.37
C PRO A 203 8.89 3.49 4.40
N ALA A 204 8.31 4.59 4.87
CA ALA A 204 8.54 5.81 4.18
C ALA A 204 10.07 5.82 4.08
N GLN A 205 10.58 5.45 2.90
CA GLN A 205 11.66 6.20 2.34
C GLN A 205 11.05 7.57 2.00
N GLY A 206 10.42 8.24 2.99
CA GLY A 206 10.87 9.56 3.36
C GLY A 206 12.36 9.36 3.36
N ILE A 207 12.95 9.85 2.27
CA ILE A 207 14.38 9.85 1.97
C ILE A 207 15.02 9.70 3.31
N ASN A 208 15.59 8.51 3.59
CA ASN A 208 16.27 8.32 4.86
C ASN A 208 16.97 9.65 5.07
N ASN A 209 16.78 10.28 6.22
CA ASN A 209 17.83 11.14 6.72
C ASN A 209 19.00 10.16 6.89
N ILE A 210 19.61 9.78 5.74
CA ILE A 210 20.97 9.38 5.63
C ILE A 210 21.58 10.44 6.49
N SER A 211 22.21 10.00 7.57
CA SER A 211 23.15 10.80 8.31
C SER A 211 24.31 11.12 7.35
N ALA A 212 23.98 11.83 6.28
CA ALA A 212 24.83 12.45 5.32
C ALA A 212 24.84 13.88 5.78
N THR A 213 26.04 14.36 6.00
CA THR A 213 26.45 15.74 6.26
C THR A 213 26.00 16.74 5.18
N ASN A 214 24.97 16.43 4.40
CA ASN A 214 24.49 17.20 3.27
C ASN A 214 23.02 17.60 3.45
N VAL A 215 22.79 18.70 4.16
CA VAL A 215 21.49 19.38 4.24
C VAL A 215 21.19 20.01 2.87
N VAL A 216 20.01 19.72 2.32
CA VAL A 216 19.47 20.43 1.15
C VAL A 216 18.19 21.15 1.57
N SER A 217 18.09 22.44 1.25
CA SER A 217 16.90 23.25 1.54
C SER A 217 16.41 23.99 0.30
N PHE A 218 15.09 24.14 0.19
CA PHE A 218 14.40 24.82 -0.91
C PHE A 218 13.52 25.94 -0.34
N PHE A 219 13.74 27.18 -0.77
CA PHE A 219 12.97 28.33 -0.27
C PHE A 219 12.76 29.41 -1.34
N PRO A 220 11.58 30.06 -1.39
CA PRO A 220 10.35 29.70 -0.69
C PRO A 220 9.66 28.47 -1.30
N SER A 221 8.87 27.76 -0.51
CA SER A 221 7.91 26.77 -0.98
C SER A 221 6.57 27.05 -0.30
N PRO A 222 5.54 27.55 -1.01
CA PRO A 222 5.49 27.73 -2.46
C PRO A 222 6.40 28.83 -3.02
N ALA A 223 6.97 28.61 -4.20
CA ALA A 223 7.71 29.60 -4.99
C ALA A 223 6.80 30.25 -6.02
N THR A 224 6.99 31.55 -6.27
CA THR A 224 6.31 32.29 -7.34
C THR A 224 7.26 32.50 -8.51
N ASN A 225 8.36 33.23 -8.27
CA ASN A 225 9.27 33.62 -9.35
C ASN A 225 10.66 33.01 -9.21
N ILE A 226 11.15 32.87 -7.98
CA ILE A 226 12.52 32.42 -7.70
C ILE A 226 12.48 31.32 -6.66
N LEU A 227 13.13 30.20 -6.98
CA LEU A 227 13.42 29.11 -6.05
C LEU A 227 14.89 29.15 -5.65
N THR A 228 15.17 29.28 -4.36
CA THR A 228 16.52 29.19 -3.79
C THR A 228 16.79 27.77 -3.28
N ILE A 229 17.95 27.24 -3.64
CA ILE A 229 18.37 25.87 -3.37
C ILE A 229 19.73 25.92 -2.68
N SER A 230 19.78 25.54 -1.41
CA SER A 230 21.03 25.41 -0.67
C SER A 230 21.39 23.94 -0.57
N ALA A 231 22.61 23.58 -0.94
CA ALA A 231 23.16 22.23 -0.78
C ALA A 231 24.61 22.36 -0.28
N THR A 232 25.32 21.26 -0.07
CA THR A 232 26.69 21.29 0.50
C THR A 232 27.69 20.53 -0.37
N SER A 233 27.25 19.71 -1.33
CA SER A 233 28.14 18.95 -2.22
C SER A 233 27.52 18.46 -3.55
N THR A 234 26.69 19.27 -4.19
CA THR A 234 26.00 18.91 -5.45
C THR A 234 26.70 19.47 -6.69
N ARG A 235 26.68 18.71 -7.82
CA ARG A 235 27.22 19.14 -9.12
C ARG A 235 26.19 19.22 -10.25
N LEU A 236 25.14 18.42 -10.21
CA LEU A 236 24.08 18.40 -11.22
C LEU A 236 22.71 18.56 -10.57
N LEU A 237 21.83 19.27 -11.25
CA LEU A 237 20.48 19.58 -10.81
C LEU A 237 19.52 19.45 -11.98
N ASP A 238 18.49 18.63 -11.78
CA ASP A 238 17.39 18.44 -12.73
C ASP A 238 16.06 18.72 -12.02
N ILE A 239 15.10 19.31 -12.72
CA ILE A 239 13.75 19.58 -12.19
C ILE A 239 12.72 18.84 -13.05
N PHE A 240 11.78 18.15 -12.40
CA PHE A 240 10.72 17.39 -13.04
C PHE A 240 9.35 17.84 -12.53
N ASN A 241 8.34 17.81 -13.40
CA ASN A 241 6.95 17.89 -12.96
C ASN A 241 6.43 16.54 -12.42
N VAL A 242 5.19 16.50 -11.95
CA VAL A 242 4.55 15.26 -11.44
C VAL A 242 4.39 14.15 -12.48
N LEU A 243 4.45 14.50 -13.77
CA LEU A 243 4.38 13.54 -14.88
C LEU A 243 5.77 12.98 -15.24
N GLY A 244 6.84 13.46 -14.59
CA GLY A 244 8.22 13.08 -14.86
C GLY A 244 8.84 13.81 -16.05
N GLU A 245 8.19 14.85 -16.58
CA GLU A 245 8.75 15.66 -17.65
C GLU A 245 9.82 16.60 -17.08
N GLU A 246 10.98 16.63 -17.72
CA GLU A 246 12.12 17.45 -17.31
C GLU A 246 11.90 18.91 -17.73
N MET A 247 11.83 19.80 -16.74
CA MET A 247 11.53 21.22 -16.92
C MET A 247 12.80 22.07 -17.13
N SER A 248 13.98 21.58 -16.71
CA SER A 248 15.26 22.26 -16.93
C SER A 248 16.47 21.31 -16.83
N LEU A 249 17.36 21.38 -17.82
CA LEU A 249 18.69 20.74 -17.83
C LEU A 249 19.73 21.80 -17.47
N VAL A 250 20.00 21.98 -16.18
CA VAL A 250 21.03 22.95 -15.78
C VAL A 250 22.42 22.30 -15.80
N ASN A 251 22.91 22.08 -17.01
CA ASN A 251 24.24 21.53 -17.28
C ASN A 251 25.33 22.60 -17.19
N GLU A 252 25.70 23.05 -16.00
CA GLU A 252 26.97 23.76 -15.83
C GLU A 252 27.79 23.24 -14.66
N VAL A 253 29.00 22.78 -15.01
CA VAL A 253 30.02 22.23 -14.15
C VAL A 253 30.75 23.37 -13.44
N GLN A 254 30.34 23.75 -12.22
CA GLN A 254 31.23 24.45 -11.26
C GLN A 254 30.94 24.10 -9.78
N LYS A 255 31.98 24.30 -8.95
CA LYS A 255 32.20 23.77 -7.59
C LYS A 255 31.14 24.17 -6.56
N ASN A 256 30.85 23.24 -5.63
CA ASN A 256 30.20 23.42 -4.32
C ASN A 256 29.10 24.49 -4.28
N ILE A 257 27.89 24.10 -4.65
CA ILE A 257 26.70 24.93 -4.49
C ILE A 257 26.39 25.03 -3.00
N ASN A 258 26.70 26.14 -2.33
CA ASN A 258 26.15 26.44 -1.00
C ASN A 258 24.73 27.01 -1.11
N GLU A 259 24.43 27.74 -2.18
CA GLU A 259 23.14 28.35 -2.48
C GLU A 259 23.02 28.68 -3.98
N ARG A 260 21.85 28.47 -4.58
CA ARG A 260 21.55 28.77 -5.99
C ARG A 260 20.13 29.27 -6.14
N GLN A 261 19.92 30.28 -6.96
CA GLN A 261 18.59 30.75 -7.35
C GLN A 261 18.24 30.25 -8.76
N ILE A 262 17.02 29.76 -8.93
CA ILE A 262 16.45 29.32 -10.20
C ILE A 262 15.21 30.17 -10.45
N ASP A 263 15.14 30.76 -11.64
CA ASP A 263 13.92 31.41 -12.13
C ASP A 263 12.91 30.32 -12.50
N VAL A 264 11.76 30.37 -11.86
CA VAL A 264 10.66 29.41 -12.04
C VAL A 264 9.37 30.10 -12.50
N SER A 265 9.46 31.37 -12.93
CA SER A 265 8.29 32.16 -13.35
C SER A 265 7.57 31.61 -14.58
N ASP A 266 8.26 30.84 -15.43
CA ASP A 266 7.67 30.19 -16.60
C ASP A 266 7.09 28.80 -16.29
N PHE A 267 7.22 28.31 -15.06
CA PHE A 267 6.76 26.97 -14.71
C PHE A 267 5.27 27.03 -14.35
N PRO A 268 4.42 26.13 -14.90
CA PRO A 268 3.02 26.06 -14.50
C PRO A 268 2.83 25.85 -13.00
N ASP A 269 1.72 26.30 -12.44
CA ASP A 269 1.37 26.00 -11.05
C ASP A 269 1.30 24.49 -10.81
N GLY A 270 1.94 24.02 -9.75
CA GLY A 270 2.01 22.58 -9.51
C GLY A 270 3.09 22.13 -8.54
N ILE A 271 3.21 20.81 -8.42
CA ILE A 271 4.22 20.13 -7.61
C ILE A 271 5.39 19.75 -8.52
N TYR A 272 6.60 20.00 -8.04
CA TYR A 272 7.82 19.69 -8.75
C TYR A 272 8.78 18.88 -7.89
N PHE A 273 9.57 18.05 -8.56
CA PHE A 273 10.61 17.24 -7.99
C PHE A 273 11.96 17.73 -8.48
N ILE A 274 12.91 17.89 -7.56
CA ILE A 274 14.31 18.14 -7.90
C ILE A 274 15.11 16.87 -7.73
N ARG A 275 16.07 16.64 -8.63
CA ARG A 275 17.09 15.59 -8.53
C ARG A 275 18.46 16.24 -8.46
N LEU A 276 19.20 15.94 -7.41
CA LEU A 276 20.58 16.41 -7.20
C LEU A 276 21.54 15.23 -7.31
N SER A 277 22.59 15.34 -8.12
CA SER A 277 23.61 14.30 -8.27
C SER A 277 25.05 14.84 -8.23
N ASN A 278 26.00 13.96 -7.85
CA ASN A 278 27.43 14.28 -7.80
C ASN A 278 28.22 13.34 -8.73
N THR A 279 29.09 13.90 -9.58
CA THR A 279 29.87 13.17 -10.58
C THR A 279 31.34 13.02 -10.15
N GLN A 280 31.64 11.93 -9.45
CA GLN A 280 32.97 11.32 -9.49
C GLN A 280 32.81 9.81 -9.74
N SER A 281 32.77 9.48 -11.03
CA SER A 281 33.05 8.15 -11.59
C SER A 281 32.06 7.00 -11.35
N ALA A 282 31.07 7.14 -10.48
CA ALA A 282 29.85 6.33 -10.39
C ALA A 282 28.95 7.02 -9.36
N VAL A 283 27.64 7.11 -9.61
CA VAL A 283 26.68 7.83 -8.75
C VAL A 283 26.87 7.42 -7.28
N LYS A 284 27.44 8.32 -6.45
CA LYS A 284 27.66 8.03 -5.02
C LYS A 284 26.55 8.56 -4.13
N ASN A 285 25.80 9.58 -4.55
CA ASN A 285 24.64 10.10 -3.84
C ASN A 285 23.65 10.73 -4.84
N LEU A 286 22.38 10.38 -4.68
CA LEU A 286 21.24 10.96 -5.38
C LEU A 286 20.29 11.48 -4.31
N GLN A 287 19.88 12.74 -4.41
CA GLN A 287 18.91 13.33 -3.49
C GLN A 287 17.73 13.89 -4.27
N PHE A 288 16.53 13.68 -3.72
CA PHE A 288 15.30 14.23 -4.26
C PHE A 288 14.72 15.28 -3.31
N GLY A 289 14.03 16.27 -3.87
CA GLY A 289 13.32 17.29 -3.10
C GLY A 289 11.97 17.58 -3.73
N LYS A 290 11.01 18.03 -2.91
CA LYS A 290 9.69 18.47 -3.37
C LYS A 290 9.53 19.96 -3.06
N PHE A 291 9.00 20.71 -4.02
CA PHE A 291 8.54 22.09 -3.81
C PHE A 291 7.27 22.36 -4.61
N ILE A 292 6.59 23.46 -4.29
CA ILE A 292 5.33 23.88 -4.93
C ILE A 292 5.58 25.20 -5.65
N ILE A 293 4.99 25.37 -6.83
CA ILE A 293 4.93 26.65 -7.55
C ILE A 293 3.47 27.12 -7.58
N LEU A 294 3.24 28.39 -7.25
CA LEU A 294 1.93 29.06 -7.28
C LEU A 294 2.11 30.52 -7.73
N HIS A 295 1.40 30.94 -8.77
CA HIS A 295 1.35 32.33 -9.25
C HIS A 295 0.07 33.07 -8.83
#